data_AF-A0A0Q6VSR3-F1
#
_entry.id   AF-A0A0Q6VSR3-F1
#
_cell.length_a   1.000
_cell.length_b   1.000
_cell.length_c   1.000
_cell.angle_alpha   90.00
_cell.angle_beta   90.00
_cell.angle_gamma   90.00
#
_symmetry.space_group_name_H-M   'P 1'
#
loop_
_entity.id
_entity.type
_entity.pdbx_description
1 polymer ?
#
loop_
_entity_poly.entity_id
_entity_poly.type
_entity_poly.pdbx_seq_one_letter_code
_entity_poly.pdbx_strand_id
1 'polypeptide(L)'
;MIAGLEGPTSGRILIARHDVTTLGPAQRNVSLVFQRCELFPHMSVIDDLSYGLQQRVALARALEPAVLLFDEPLSNLDARLRRAMREEIRAPGAP
;
A
#
# COMPACT_ATOMS: atom_id res chain seq x y z
N MET A 1 1.23 -4.01 -13.28
CA MET A 1 0.13 -3.48 -14.12
C MET A 1 -0.65 -2.28 -13.52
N ILE A 2 -1.48 -2.42 -12.47
CA ILE A 2 -2.33 -1.31 -11.96
C ILE A 2 -1.51 -0.14 -11.40
N ALA A 3 -0.45 -0.44 -10.64
CA ALA A 3 0.46 0.57 -10.09
C ALA A 3 1.37 1.24 -11.13
N GLY A 4 1.32 0.83 -12.41
CA GLY A 4 2.18 1.38 -13.46
C GLY A 4 3.61 0.82 -13.51
N LEU A 5 3.94 -0.19 -12.68
CA LEU A 5 5.24 -0.88 -12.69
C LEU A 5 5.42 -1.81 -13.91
N GLU A 6 4.35 -2.07 -14.65
CA GLU A 6 4.33 -2.90 -15.85
C GLU A 6 3.16 -2.44 -16.73
N GLY A 7 3.36 -2.41 -18.05
CA GLY A 7 2.33 -2.01 -19.03
C GLY A 7 1.46 -3.19 -19.47
N PRO A 8 0.15 -2.97 -19.73
CA PRO A 8 -0.70 -4.02 -20.27
C PRO A 8 -0.37 -4.31 -21.74
N THR A 9 -0.42 -5.59 -22.14
CA THR A 9 -0.26 -5.98 -23.56
C THR A 9 -1.46 -5.54 -24.41
N SER A 10 -2.65 -5.47 -23.83
CA SER A 10 -3.88 -5.00 -24.46
C SER A 10 -4.89 -4.52 -23.40
N GLY A 11 -5.92 -3.77 -23.83
CA GLY A 11 -6.94 -3.23 -22.93
C GLY A 11 -6.62 -1.83 -22.39
N ARG A 12 -7.38 -1.39 -21.38
CA ARG A 12 -7.25 -0.07 -20.76
C ARG A 12 -7.33 -0.15 -19.24
N ILE A 13 -6.59 0.71 -18.56
CA ILE A 13 -6.64 0.88 -17.10
C ILE A 13 -7.29 2.22 -16.80
N LEU A 14 -8.42 2.17 -16.09
CA LEU A 14 -9.17 3.36 -15.67
C LEU A 14 -9.09 3.50 -14.14
N ILE A 15 -8.68 4.67 -13.66
CA ILE A 15 -8.68 5.03 -12.24
C ILE A 15 -9.57 6.24 -12.05
N ALA A 16 -10.60 6.14 -11.20
CA ALA A 16 -11.59 7.19 -11.04
C ALA A 16 -12.11 7.74 -12.40
N ARG A 17 -12.36 6.84 -13.36
CA ARG A 17 -12.77 7.11 -14.76
C ARG A 17 -11.73 7.81 -15.65
N HIS A 18 -10.52 8.06 -15.17
CA HIS A 18 -9.42 8.59 -15.97
C HIS A 18 -8.60 7.45 -16.57
N ASP A 19 -8.30 7.53 -17.87
CA ASP A 19 -7.41 6.59 -18.54
C ASP A 19 -5.97 6.84 -18.13
N VAL A 20 -5.36 5.84 -17.50
CA VAL A 20 -3.99 5.87 -17.01
C VAL A 20 -3.10 4.82 -17.69
N THR A 21 -3.57 4.23 -18.78
CA THR A 21 -2.94 3.06 -19.42
C THR A 21 -1.47 3.31 -19.75
N THR A 22 -1.14 4.52 -20.21
CA THR A 22 0.21 4.93 -20.60
C THR A 22 0.99 5.67 -19.52
N LEU A 23 0.37 5.98 -18.38
CA LEU A 23 1.01 6.75 -17.30
C LEU A 23 1.94 5.86 -16.47
N GLY A 24 3.09 6.41 -16.08
CA GLY A 24 4.01 5.78 -15.13
C GLY A 24 3.51 5.82 -13.68
N PRO A 25 4.14 5.09 -12.75
CA PRO A 25 3.68 4.94 -11.37
C PRO A 25 3.44 6.27 -10.64
N ALA A 26 4.40 7.20 -10.70
CA ALA A 26 4.32 8.50 -10.04
C ALA A 26 3.24 9.43 -10.63
N GLN A 27 2.74 9.11 -11.83
CA GLN A 27 1.69 9.88 -12.51
C GLN A 27 0.30 9.27 -12.29
N ARG A 28 0.23 8.09 -11.68
CA ARG A 28 -1.03 7.45 -11.29
C ARG A 28 -1.36 7.92 -9.89
N ASN A 29 -2.60 8.35 -9.68
CA ASN A 29 -3.10 8.73 -8.36
C ASN A 29 -3.34 7.47 -7.48
N VAL A 30 -2.27 6.74 -7.21
CA VAL A 30 -2.24 5.49 -6.46
C VAL A 30 -1.10 5.52 -5.46
N SER A 31 -1.27 4.84 -4.32
CA SER A 31 -0.16 4.51 -3.42
C SER A 31 -0.09 3.01 -3.24
N LEU A 32 1.12 2.46 -3.17
CA LEU A 32 1.36 1.05 -2.94
C LEU A 32 1.89 0.83 -1.53
N VAL A 33 1.31 -0.13 -0.81
CA VAL A 33 1.79 -0.61 0.49
C VAL A 33 2.33 -2.02 0.30
N PHE A 34 3.63 -2.18 0.48
CA PHE A 34 4.33 -3.46 0.35
C PHE A 34 4.38 -4.23 1.68
N GLN A 35 4.51 -5.56 1.56
CA GLN A 35 4.82 -6.48 2.66
C GLN A 35 6.15 -6.14 3.38
N ARG A 36 7.06 -5.42 2.77
CA ARG A 36 8.30 -4.97 3.43
C ARG A 36 8.34 -3.47 3.36
N CYS A 37 8.30 -2.84 4.53
CA CYS A 37 8.39 -1.40 4.65
C CYS A 37 9.83 -0.95 4.43
N GLU A 38 10.38 -1.22 3.23
CA GLU A 38 11.75 -0.86 2.79
C GLU A 38 11.91 0.65 2.57
N LEU A 39 10.88 1.44 2.93
CA LEU A 39 10.78 2.85 2.61
C LEU A 39 11.97 3.69 3.10
N PHE A 40 12.71 3.26 4.13
CA PHE A 40 13.94 3.94 4.56
C PHE A 40 14.92 2.96 5.27
N PRO A 41 15.89 2.35 4.57
CA PRO A 41 16.85 1.39 5.16
C PRO A 41 17.85 2.02 6.17
N HIS A 42 17.66 3.29 6.55
CA HIS A 42 18.59 4.06 7.39
C HIS A 42 17.87 4.83 8.52
N MET A 43 16.57 4.64 8.73
CA MET A 43 15.85 5.20 9.90
C MET A 43 15.76 4.15 11.00
N SER A 44 16.71 4.17 11.93
CA SER A 44 16.81 3.20 13.04
C SER A 44 15.52 3.04 13.86
N VAL A 45 14.75 4.12 13.98
CA VAL A 45 13.47 4.11 14.73
C VAL A 45 12.43 3.21 14.06
N ILE A 46 12.41 3.09 12.72
CA ILE A 46 11.44 2.22 12.02
C ILE A 46 11.86 0.76 12.10
N ASP A 47 13.16 0.47 12.10
CA ASP A 47 13.67 -0.90 12.23
C ASP A 47 13.34 -1.50 13.60
N ASP A 48 13.30 -0.68 14.66
CA ASP A 48 12.93 -1.09 16.02
C ASP A 48 11.40 -1.20 16.24
N LEU A 49 10.57 -0.77 15.28
CA LEU A 49 9.12 -0.91 15.38
C LEU A 49 8.69 -2.35 15.10
N SER A 50 7.71 -2.83 15.89
CA SER A 50 7.00 -4.05 15.54
C SER A 50 6.40 -3.94 14.13
N TYR A 51 6.32 -5.04 13.41
CA TYR A 51 5.85 -5.06 12.02
C TYR A 51 4.43 -4.48 11.84
N GLY A 52 3.55 -4.63 12.85
CA GLY A 52 2.24 -3.96 12.85
C GLY A 52 2.33 -2.44 12.93
N LEU A 53 3.28 -1.89 13.70
CA LEU A 53 3.55 -0.45 13.74
C LEU A 53 4.15 0.05 12.43
N GLN A 54 5.05 -0.73 11.80
CA GLN A 54 5.59 -0.42 10.47
C GLN A 54 4.48 -0.31 9.41
N GLN A 55 3.51 -1.23 9.42
CA GLN A 55 2.35 -1.15 8.53
C GLN A 55 1.47 0.07 8.78
N ARG A 56 1.21 0.42 10.05
CA ARG A 56 0.45 1.63 10.39
C ARG A 56 1.17 2.90 9.90
N VAL A 57 2.49 2.94 10.02
CA VAL A 57 3.32 4.03 9.46
C VAL A 57 3.28 4.04 7.93
N ALA A 58 3.36 2.88 7.27
CA ALA A 58 3.24 2.77 5.82
C ALA A 58 1.88 3.26 5.31
N LEU A 59 0.81 2.87 6.01
CA LEU A 59 -0.56 3.30 5.71
C LEU A 59 -0.72 4.81 5.93
N ALA A 60 -0.22 5.34 7.05
CA ALA A 60 -0.26 6.77 7.36
C ALA A 60 0.55 7.62 6.35
N ARG A 61 1.58 7.04 5.73
CA ARG A 61 2.40 7.69 4.70
C ARG A 61 1.81 7.62 3.29
N ALA A 62 0.85 6.74 3.05
CA ALA A 62 0.11 6.73 1.80
C ALA A 62 -0.83 7.94 1.76
N LEU A 63 -0.35 9.07 1.24
CA LEU A 63 -1.06 10.34 1.21
C LEU A 63 -2.18 10.30 0.16
N GLU A 64 -3.43 10.35 0.63
CA GLU A 64 -4.70 10.56 -0.11
C GLU A 64 -4.75 10.10 -1.58
N PRO A 65 -4.36 8.86 -1.91
CA PRO A 65 -4.46 8.40 -3.28
C PRO A 65 -5.93 8.17 -3.65
N ALA A 66 -6.26 8.27 -4.94
CA ALA A 66 -7.56 7.81 -5.44
C ALA A 66 -7.75 6.29 -5.23
N VAL A 67 -6.65 5.52 -5.21
CA VAL A 67 -6.65 4.08 -4.92
C VAL A 67 -5.45 3.70 -4.07
N LEU A 68 -5.70 3.00 -2.96
CA LEU A 68 -4.65 2.37 -2.16
C LEU A 68 -4.50 0.90 -2.60
N LEU A 69 -3.30 0.51 -2.97
CA LEU A 69 -2.96 -0.83 -3.43
C LEU A 69 -2.15 -1.54 -2.37
N PHE A 70 -2.53 -2.79 -2.09
CA PHE A 70 -1.89 -3.64 -1.11
C PHE A 70 -1.25 -4.83 -1.83
N ASP A 71 0.06 -4.98 -1.69
CA ASP A 71 0.78 -6.15 -2.21
C ASP A 71 1.25 -7.03 -1.06
N GLU A 72 0.51 -8.11 -0.83
CA GLU A 72 0.70 -9.06 0.28
C GLU A 72 1.02 -8.42 1.65
N PRO A 73 0.38 -7.30 2.02
CA PRO A 73 0.90 -6.44 3.09
C PRO A 73 0.97 -7.15 4.44
N LEU A 74 0.07 -8.12 4.69
CA LEU A 74 -0.10 -8.80 5.98
C LEU A 74 0.46 -10.23 6.00
N SER A 75 1.12 -10.69 4.93
CA SER A 75 1.52 -12.11 4.80
C SER A 75 2.59 -12.53 5.83
N ASN A 76 3.37 -11.59 6.37
CA ASN A 76 4.34 -11.85 7.44
C ASN A 76 3.78 -11.72 8.87
N LEU A 77 2.48 -11.42 9.03
CA LEU A 77 1.86 -11.31 10.34
C LEU A 77 1.39 -12.64 10.90
N ASP A 78 1.50 -12.81 12.22
CA ASP A 78 0.82 -13.89 12.91
C ASP A 78 -0.71 -13.78 12.75
N ALA A 79 -1.42 -14.89 13.01
CA ALA A 79 -2.85 -14.98 12.76
C ALA A 79 -3.68 -13.96 13.54
N ARG A 80 -3.25 -13.57 14.76
CA ARG A 80 -3.96 -12.61 15.60
C ARG A 80 -3.75 -11.19 15.09
N LEU A 81 -2.50 -10.80 14.84
CA LEU A 81 -2.16 -9.46 14.37
C LEU A 81 -2.69 -9.21 12.96
N ARG A 82 -2.66 -10.21 12.08
CA ARG A 82 -3.27 -10.15 10.73
C ARG A 82 -4.77 -9.86 10.79
N ARG A 83 -5.49 -10.45 11.75
CA ARG A 83 -6.93 -10.22 11.91
C ARG A 83 -7.22 -8.80 12.38
N ALA A 84 -6.49 -8.32 13.39
CA ALA A 84 -6.63 -6.95 13.89
C ALA A 84 -6.33 -5.91 12.79
N MET A 85 -5.25 -6.09 12.02
CA MET A 85 -4.90 -5.17 10.93
C MET A 85 -5.91 -5.19 9.78
N ARG A 86 -6.53 -6.33 9.46
CA ARG A 86 -7.64 -6.36 8.49
C ARG A 86 -8.85 -5.57 8.96
N GLU A 87 -9.17 -5.63 10.24
CA GLU A 87 -10.28 -4.87 10.83
C GLU A 87 -9.97 -3.36 10.79
N GLU A 88 -8.75 -2.95 11.12
CA GLU A 88 -8.31 -1.54 11.06
C GLU A 88 -8.29 -1.00 9.62
N ILE A 89 -7.82 -1.77 8.64
CA ILE A 89 -7.85 -1.35 7.21
C ILE A 89 -9.29 -1.20 6.71
N ARG A 90 -10.22 -2.05 7.19
CA ARG A 90 -11.62 -2.01 6.78
C ARG A 90 -12.39 -0.84 7.43
N ALA A 91 -11.99 -0.45 8.64
CA ALA A 91 -12.60 0.63 9.41
C ALA A 91 -11.51 1.45 10.13
N PRO A 92 -10.81 2.37 9.43
CA PRO A 92 -9.77 3.18 10.03
C PRO A 92 -10.39 4.07 11.13
N GLY A 93 -9.99 3.86 12.38
CA GLY A 93 -10.44 4.67 13.52
C GLY A 93 -11.74 4.23 14.21
N ALA A 94 -12.21 3.00 14.01
CA ALA A 94 -13.24 2.43 14.88
C ALA A 94 -12.68 2.21 16.31
N PRO A 95 -13.43 2.56 17.38
CA PRO A 95 -13.00 2.39 18.77
C PRO A 95 -12.85 0.92 19.18
#